data_AF-A0ABD1H9A7-F1
#
_entry.id   AF-A0ABD1H9A7-F1
#
_cell.length_a   1.000
_cell.length_b   1.000
_cell.length_c   1.000
_cell.angle_alpha   90.00
_cell.angle_beta   90.00
_cell.angle_gamma   90.00
#
_symmetry.space_group_name_H-M   'P 1'
#
loop_
_entity.id
_entity.type
_entity.pdbx_description
1 polymer ?
#
loop_
_entity_poly.entity_id
_entity_poly.type
_entity_poly.pdbx_seq_one_letter_code
_entity_poly.pdbx_strand_id
1 'polypeptide(L)'
;MDSTMDASGEPIPTSSVLMAAAKHIGTRCRGENIAFLKCKKDDPNPEKCLDKGRQVTECVLHLLRELHQNCNKEMDAYAGCMYYRTNEFELCRKEQQAFEKACPF
;
A
#
# COMPACT_ATOMS: atom_id res chain seq x y z
N MET A 1 -5.57 14.16 -6.46
CA MET A 1 -4.39 13.81 -5.65
C MET A 1 -3.19 14.02 -6.54
N ASP A 2 -2.24 14.85 -6.14
CA ASP A 2 -1.24 15.41 -7.06
C ASP A 2 -0.06 14.47 -7.30
N SER A 3 0.26 13.58 -6.35
CA SER A 3 1.29 12.55 -6.48
C SER A 3 1.17 11.50 -5.37
N THR A 4 1.60 10.26 -5.64
CA THR A 4 1.78 9.21 -4.61
C THR A 4 3.16 9.25 -3.94
N MET A 5 4.02 10.18 -4.38
CA MET A 5 5.36 10.46 -3.85
C MET A 5 5.44 11.88 -3.29
N ASP A 6 6.32 12.08 -2.31
CA ASP A 6 6.68 13.41 -1.82
C ASP A 6 7.71 14.11 -2.73
N ALA A 7 8.08 15.34 -2.37
CA ALA A 7 9.05 16.13 -3.13
C ALA A 7 10.47 15.51 -3.15
N SER A 8 10.76 14.57 -2.25
CA SER A 8 12.03 13.85 -2.15
C SER A 8 12.01 12.52 -2.91
N GLY A 9 10.86 12.11 -3.46
CA GLY A 9 10.67 10.82 -4.12
C GLY A 9 10.38 9.66 -3.15
N GLU A 10 9.97 9.96 -1.92
CA GLU A 10 9.55 8.97 -0.94
C GLU A 10 8.04 8.72 -1.00
N PRO A 11 7.58 7.46 -0.86
CA PRO A 11 6.16 7.14 -0.93
C PRO A 11 5.39 7.78 0.22
N ILE A 12 4.25 8.40 -0.09
CA ILE A 12 3.33 8.93 0.92
C ILE A 12 2.23 7.90 1.18
N PRO A 13 2.23 7.18 2.33
CA PRO A 13 1.26 6.13 2.62
C PRO A 13 -0.08 6.70 3.12
N THR A 14 -0.71 7.57 2.32
CA THR A 14 -2.09 8.01 2.57
C THR A 14 -3.06 6.83 2.49
N SER A 15 -4.26 6.99 3.06
CA SER A 15 -5.28 5.93 3.05
C SER A 15 -5.64 5.46 1.64
N SER A 16 -5.73 6.38 0.67
CA SER A 16 -6.03 6.06 -0.73
C SER A 16 -4.91 5.30 -1.43
N VAL A 17 -3.64 5.63 -1.15
CA VAL A 17 -2.47 4.92 -1.68
C VAL A 17 -2.39 3.51 -1.11
N LEU A 18 -2.55 3.38 0.21
CA LEU A 18 -2.54 2.06 0.86
C LEU A 18 -3.70 1.18 0.37
N MET A 19 -4.88 1.76 0.15
CA MET A 19 -6.03 1.01 -0.37
C MET A 19 -5.82 0.57 -1.83
N ALA A 20 -5.30 1.45 -2.68
CA ALA A 20 -4.97 1.11 -4.06
C ALA A 20 -3.92 -0.03 -4.14
N ALA A 21 -2.93 -0.02 -3.24
CA ALA A 21 -1.88 -1.04 -3.17
C ALA A 21 -2.24 -2.29 -2.34
N ALA A 22 -3.43 -2.37 -1.74
CA ALA A 22 -3.77 -3.39 -0.74
C ALA A 22 -3.57 -4.83 -1.24
N LYS A 23 -3.90 -5.12 -2.51
CA LYS A 23 -3.68 -6.45 -3.12
C LYS A 23 -2.19 -6.81 -3.22
N HIS A 24 -1.36 -5.85 -3.63
CA HIS A 24 0.09 -6.03 -3.69
C HIS A 24 0.68 -6.24 -2.30
N ILE A 25 0.26 -5.42 -1.32
CA ILE A 25 0.70 -5.52 0.08
C ILE A 25 0.34 -6.91 0.64
N GLY A 26 -0.89 -7.38 0.39
CA GLY A 26 -1.36 -8.68 0.86
C GLY A 26 -0.58 -9.87 0.29
N THR A 27 0.04 -9.70 -0.87
CA THR A 27 0.84 -10.75 -1.54
C THR A 27 2.32 -10.65 -1.15
N ARG A 28 2.91 -9.45 -1.31
CA ARG A 28 4.35 -9.22 -1.13
C ARG A 28 4.77 -9.14 0.34
N CYS A 29 3.99 -8.47 1.19
CA CYS A 29 4.31 -8.29 2.61
C CYS A 29 3.55 -9.25 3.53
N ARG A 30 3.11 -10.40 2.99
CA ARG A 30 2.27 -11.36 3.73
C ARG A 30 2.97 -11.90 4.98
N GLY A 31 4.26 -12.20 4.90
CA GLY A 31 5.03 -12.78 5.99
C GLY A 31 5.13 -11.84 7.19
N GLU A 32 5.53 -10.60 6.92
CA GLU A 32 5.67 -9.52 7.87
C GLU A 32 4.33 -9.19 8.53
N ASN A 33 3.26 -9.07 7.73
CA ASN A 33 1.91 -8.79 8.22
C ASN A 33 1.40 -9.88 9.17
N ILE A 34 1.56 -11.16 8.80
CA ILE A 34 1.15 -12.28 9.65
C ILE A 34 1.98 -12.33 10.93
N ALA A 35 3.29 -12.08 10.87
CA ALA A 35 4.15 -12.04 12.05
C ALA A 35 3.73 -10.93 13.03
N PHE A 36 3.41 -9.74 12.52
CA PHE A 36 2.91 -8.62 13.32
C PHE A 36 1.56 -8.94 13.97
N LEU A 37 0.60 -9.49 13.21
CA LEU A 37 -0.71 -9.87 13.74
C LEU A 37 -0.63 -10.98 14.80
N LYS A 38 0.25 -11.97 14.62
CA LYS A 38 0.50 -13.01 15.63
C LYS A 38 1.05 -12.39 16.92
N CYS A 39 2.06 -11.54 16.82
CA CYS A 39 2.62 -10.84 17.97
C CYS A 39 1.54 -10.05 18.75
N LYS A 40 0.69 -9.29 18.04
CA LYS A 40 -0.40 -8.51 18.66
C LYS A 40 -1.52 -9.37 19.26
N LYS A 41 -1.72 -10.59 18.75
CA LYS A 41 -2.65 -11.56 19.30
C LYS A 41 -2.13 -12.17 20.61
N ASP A 42 -0.82 -12.39 20.69
CA ASP A 42 -0.17 -13.00 21.85
C ASP A 42 -0.01 -12.00 23.00
N ASP A 43 0.29 -10.73 22.71
CA ASP A 43 0.43 -9.66 23.72
C ASP A 43 -0.13 -8.32 23.17
N PRO A 44 -1.10 -7.69 23.86
CA PRO A 44 -1.65 -6.41 23.43
C PRO A 44 -0.69 -5.23 23.61
N ASN A 45 0.37 -5.37 24.42
CA ASN A 45 1.34 -4.30 24.70
C ASN A 45 1.96 -3.77 23.39
N PRO A 46 1.79 -2.48 23.07
CA PRO A 46 2.29 -1.91 21.81
C PRO A 46 3.81 -2.00 21.64
N GLU A 47 4.58 -1.99 22.74
CA GLU A 47 6.05 -1.99 22.68
C GLU A 47 6.63 -3.34 22.24
N LYS A 48 5.95 -4.45 22.57
CA LYS A 48 6.43 -5.81 22.31
C LYS A 48 6.55 -6.14 20.82
N CYS A 49 5.75 -5.48 19.99
CA CYS A 49 5.67 -5.76 18.56
C CYS A 49 6.27 -4.66 17.69
N LEU A 50 7.00 -3.69 18.26
CA LEU A 50 7.58 -2.57 17.51
C LEU A 50 8.53 -3.02 16.40
N ASP A 51 9.38 -4.02 16.64
CA ASP A 51 10.29 -4.55 15.61
C ASP A 51 9.52 -5.18 14.44
N LYS A 52 8.43 -5.90 14.72
CA LYS A 52 7.55 -6.47 13.68
C LYS A 52 6.76 -5.39 12.94
N GLY A 53 6.32 -4.35 13.65
CA GLY A 53 5.69 -3.18 13.05
C GLY A 53 6.64 -2.46 12.09
N ARG A 54 7.91 -2.29 12.48
CA ARG A 54 8.95 -1.72 11.60
C ARG A 54 9.17 -2.57 10.35
N GLN A 55 9.26 -3.90 10.48
CA GLN A 55 9.40 -4.81 9.34
C GLN A 55 8.22 -4.69 8.35
N VAL A 56 6.99 -4.59 8.85
CA VAL A 56 5.80 -4.35 8.01
C VAL A 56 5.93 -3.01 7.27
N THR A 57 6.26 -1.93 7.99
CA THR A 57 6.37 -0.59 7.40
C THR A 57 7.49 -0.53 6.36
N GLU A 58 8.65 -1.11 6.63
CA GLU A 58 9.77 -1.18 5.69
C GLU A 58 9.38 -1.93 4.41
N CYS A 59 8.73 -3.10 4.53
CA CYS A 59 8.24 -3.85 3.37
C CYS A 59 7.25 -3.04 2.54
N VAL A 60 6.27 -2.39 3.20
CA VAL A 60 5.23 -1.62 2.51
C VAL A 60 5.82 -0.39 1.82
N LEU A 61 6.70 0.38 2.47
CA LEU A 61 7.32 1.55 1.85
C LEU A 61 8.21 1.16 0.67
N HIS A 62 8.97 0.06 0.78
CA HIS A 62 9.74 -0.47 -0.34
C HIS A 62 8.84 -0.83 -1.53
N LEU A 63 7.75 -1.57 -1.27
CA LEU A 63 6.78 -1.94 -2.28
C LEU A 63 6.13 -0.72 -2.95
N LEU A 64 5.73 0.30 -2.19
CA LEU A 64 5.14 1.52 -2.75
C LEU A 64 6.14 2.26 -3.66
N ARG A 65 7.42 2.27 -3.30
CA ARG A 65 8.47 2.83 -4.17
C ARG A 65 8.61 2.05 -5.47
N GLU A 66 8.63 0.71 -5.40
CA GLU A 66 8.70 -0.15 -6.59
C GLU A 66 7.48 0.00 -7.51
N LEU A 67 6.28 0.04 -6.95
CA LEU A 67 5.04 0.21 -7.72
C LEU A 67 5.03 1.55 -8.44
N HIS A 68 5.39 2.63 -7.76
CA HIS A 68 5.47 3.93 -8.42
C HIS A 68 6.57 3.94 -9.50
N GLN A 69 7.73 3.33 -9.29
CA GLN A 69 8.78 3.29 -10.32
C GLN A 69 8.36 2.53 -11.58
N ASN A 70 7.61 1.44 -11.42
CA ASN A 70 7.26 0.53 -12.52
C ASN A 70 5.93 0.89 -13.21
N CYS A 71 4.97 1.44 -12.48
CA CYS A 71 3.61 1.73 -12.96
C CYS A 71 3.07 3.05 -12.38
N ASN A 72 3.89 4.12 -12.42
CA ASN A 72 3.55 5.42 -11.82
C ASN A 72 2.16 5.92 -12.23
N LYS A 73 1.87 5.93 -13.53
CA LYS A 73 0.71 6.59 -14.12
C LYS A 73 -0.56 5.89 -13.71
N GLU A 74 -0.56 4.56 -13.78
CA GLU A 74 -1.71 3.75 -13.40
C GLU A 74 -1.91 3.75 -11.88
N MET A 75 -0.82 3.72 -11.09
CA MET A 75 -0.89 3.82 -9.64
C MET A 75 -1.46 5.18 -9.20
N ASP A 76 -0.95 6.28 -9.75
CA ASP A 76 -1.41 7.64 -9.44
C ASP A 76 -2.87 7.84 -9.86
N ALA A 77 -3.27 7.31 -11.03
CA ALA A 77 -4.67 7.35 -11.47
C ALA A 77 -5.59 6.57 -10.52
N TYR A 78 -5.18 5.38 -10.09
CA TYR A 78 -5.99 4.55 -9.21
C TYR A 78 -6.07 5.12 -7.79
N ALA A 79 -4.95 5.52 -7.21
CA ALA A 79 -4.91 6.21 -5.91
C ALA A 79 -5.69 7.54 -5.96
N GLY A 80 -5.64 8.26 -7.08
CA GLY A 80 -6.42 9.47 -7.33
C GLY A 80 -7.93 9.21 -7.33
N CYS A 81 -8.38 8.14 -7.99
CA CYS A 81 -9.78 7.72 -7.95
C CYS A 81 -10.19 7.33 -6.52
N MET A 82 -9.37 6.54 -5.82
CA MET A 82 -9.62 6.16 -4.43
C MET A 82 -9.75 7.36 -3.50
N TYR A 83 -8.89 8.36 -3.68
CA TYR A 83 -9.01 9.61 -2.93
C TYR A 83 -10.34 10.32 -3.20
N TYR A 84 -10.74 10.46 -4.48
CA TYR A 84 -11.97 11.17 -4.87
C TYR A 84 -13.25 10.42 -4.45
N ARG A 85 -13.20 9.08 -4.42
CA ARG A 85 -14.34 8.21 -4.11
C ARG A 85 -14.28 7.62 -2.71
N THR A 86 -13.45 8.17 -1.82
CA THR A 86 -13.36 7.75 -0.41
C THR A 86 -13.12 6.24 -0.25
N ASN A 87 -12.21 5.69 -1.04
CA ASN A 87 -11.81 4.28 -1.06
C ASN A 87 -12.89 3.28 -1.51
N GLU A 88 -13.94 3.74 -2.22
CA GLU A 88 -14.96 2.86 -2.79
C GLU A 88 -14.49 2.15 -4.07
N PHE A 89 -14.08 0.89 -3.93
CA PHE A 89 -13.55 0.07 -5.02
C PHE A 89 -14.45 -0.02 -6.25
N GLU A 90 -15.76 -0.14 -6.05
CA GLU A 90 -16.72 -0.30 -7.16
C GLU A 90 -16.76 0.92 -8.08
N LEU A 91 -16.40 2.09 -7.58
CA LEU A 91 -16.39 3.34 -8.34
C LEU A 91 -15.08 3.56 -9.11
N CYS A 92 -14.06 2.70 -8.91
CA CYS A 92 -12.71 2.83 -9.46
C CYS A 92 -12.23 1.57 -10.20
N ARG A 93 -13.14 0.69 -10.64
CA ARG A 93 -12.79 -0.60 -11.29
C ARG A 93 -12.03 -0.43 -12.59
N LYS A 94 -12.24 0.67 -13.32
CA LYS A 94 -11.53 0.95 -14.58
C LYS A 94 -10.05 1.22 -14.33
N GLU A 95 -9.76 2.10 -13.38
CA GLU A 95 -8.40 2.45 -12.95
C GLU A 95 -7.71 1.25 -12.31
N GLN A 96 -8.45 0.47 -11.51
CA GLN A 96 -7.97 -0.79 -10.94
C GLN A 96 -7.49 -1.77 -12.03
N GLN A 97 -8.30 -2.01 -13.07
CA GLN A 97 -7.93 -2.93 -14.15
C GLN A 97 -6.70 -2.44 -14.92
N ALA A 98 -6.58 -1.14 -15.14
CA ALA A 98 -5.40 -0.55 -15.78
C ALA A 98 -4.14 -0.77 -14.92
N PHE A 99 -4.24 -0.51 -13.61
CA PHE A 99 -3.16 -0.70 -12.66
C PHE A 99 -2.74 -2.16 -12.54
N GLU A 100 -3.67 -3.10 -12.36
CA GLU A 100 -3.37 -4.53 -12.26
C GLU A 100 -2.80 -5.12 -13.56
N LYS A 101 -3.12 -4.52 -14.71
CA LYS A 101 -2.53 -4.90 -16.00
C LYS A 101 -1.09 -4.42 -16.14
N ALA A 102 -0.79 -3.20 -15.68
CA ALA A 102 0.54 -2.62 -15.72
C ALA A 102 1.47 -3.25 -14.67
N CYS A 103 0.93 -3.53 -13.50
CA CYS A 103 1.61 -4.15 -12.36
C CYS A 103 0.78 -5.34 -11.84
N PRO A 104 1.07 -6.56 -12.31
CA PRO A 104 0.49 -7.77 -11.72
C PRO A 104 1.05 -8.03 -10.31
N PHE A 105 0.24 -8.62 -9.43
CA PHE A 105 0.61 -9.01 -8.06
C PHE A 105 0.92 -10.49 -7.92
#